data_AF-R8B299-F1
#
_entry.id   AF-R8B299-F1
#
_cell.length_a   1.000
_cell.length_b   1.000
_cell.length_c   1.000
_cell.angle_alpha   90.00
_cell.angle_beta   90.00
_cell.angle_gamma   90.00
#
_symmetry.space_group_name_H-M   'P 1'
#
loop_
_entity.id
_entity.type
_entity.pdbx_description
1 polymer ?
#
loop_
_entity_poly.entity_id
_entity_poly.type
_entity_poly.pdbx_seq_one_letter_code
_entity_poly.pdbx_strand_id
1 'polypeptide(L)'
;MIDNDAQLAYGIFWALYAVSFVVFFYMMSRLFRVLPIYGLRTLLQAVLVVVLLTPVESIDVSGWWVPAWLYGGYELILGDADASGKAIMNLGIATLVMLLVWLLDLVRYRLVKR
;
A
#
# COMPACT_ATOMS: atom_id res chain seq x y z
N MET A 1 11.94 12.63 23.86
CA MET A 1 10.59 13.14 23.55
C MET A 1 10.68 13.70 22.15
N ILE A 2 9.90 13.18 21.20
CA ILE A 2 9.89 13.72 19.83
C ILE A 2 9.41 15.17 19.92
N ASP A 3 10.09 16.08 19.25
CA ASP A 3 9.68 17.49 19.25
C ASP A 3 8.33 17.66 18.51
N ASN A 4 7.62 18.72 18.86
CA ASN A 4 6.32 18.99 18.24
C ASN A 4 6.46 19.21 16.72
N ASP A 5 7.60 19.74 16.29
CA ASP A 5 7.90 20.03 14.89
C ASP A 5 8.04 18.75 14.06
N ALA A 6 8.70 17.70 14.56
CA ALA A 6 8.79 16.42 13.87
C ALA A 6 7.44 15.70 13.80
N GLN A 7 6.59 15.81 14.83
CA GLN A 7 5.22 15.27 14.76
C GLN A 7 4.36 15.99 13.72
N LEU A 8 4.46 17.32 13.64
CA LEU A 8 3.80 18.09 12.58
C LEU A 8 4.32 17.71 11.20
N ALA A 9 5.64 17.58 11.03
CA ALA A 9 6.25 17.15 9.77
C ALA A 9 5.77 15.76 9.35
N TYR A 10 5.76 14.79 10.28
CA TYR A 10 5.26 13.44 10.05
C TYR A 10 3.81 13.44 9.53
N GLY A 11 2.94 14.23 10.17
CA GLY A 11 1.55 14.39 9.72
C GLY A 11 1.45 15.00 8.31
N ILE A 12 2.25 16.02 8.01
CA ILE A 12 2.29 16.65 6.68
C ILE A 12 2.75 15.66 5.61
N PHE A 13 3.78 14.86 5.88
CA PHE A 13 4.26 13.85 4.92
C PHE A 13 3.19 12.80 4.62
N TRP A 14 2.48 12.31 5.62
CA TRP A 14 1.37 11.38 5.41
C TRP A 14 0.20 12.01 4.66
N ALA A 15 -0.14 13.27 4.95
CA ALA A 15 -1.17 13.99 4.21
C ALA A 15 -0.81 14.14 2.73
N LEU A 16 0.43 14.56 2.45
CA LEU A 16 0.95 14.66 1.08
C LEU A 16 1.00 13.30 0.39
N TYR A 17 1.41 12.25 1.11
CA TYR A 17 1.46 10.89 0.59
C TYR A 17 0.05 10.40 0.21
N ALA A 18 -0.93 10.60 1.08
CA ALA A 18 -2.32 10.21 0.83
C ALA A 18 -2.93 10.96 -0.38
N VAL A 19 -2.73 12.29 -0.45
CA VAL A 19 -3.20 13.09 -1.60
C VAL A 19 -2.53 12.62 -2.89
N SER A 20 -1.21 12.42 -2.87
CA SER A 20 -0.46 11.95 -4.04
C SER A 20 -0.92 10.56 -4.46
N PHE A 21 -1.16 9.66 -3.51
CA PHE A 21 -1.71 8.34 -3.79
C PHE A 21 -3.07 8.41 -4.48
N VAL A 22 -3.99 9.26 -4.01
CA VAL A 22 -5.32 9.39 -4.63
C VAL A 22 -5.20 9.86 -6.09
N VAL A 23 -4.38 10.87 -6.36
CA VAL A 23 -4.15 11.38 -7.72
C VAL A 23 -3.53 10.29 -8.59
N PHE A 24 -2.47 9.64 -8.11
CA PHE A 24 -1.78 8.56 -8.81
C PHE A 24 -2.71 7.37 -9.10
N PHE A 25 -3.46 6.92 -8.09
CA PHE A 25 -4.40 5.82 -8.18
C PHE A 25 -5.52 6.13 -9.18
N TYR A 26 -6.02 7.36 -9.20
CA TYR A 26 -7.01 7.79 -10.19
C TYR A 26 -6.44 7.75 -11.62
N MET A 27 -5.23 8.26 -11.82
CA MET A 27 -4.54 8.22 -13.11
C MET A 27 -4.33 6.77 -13.59
N MET A 28 -3.82 5.90 -12.72
CA MET A 28 -3.61 4.48 -13.03
C MET A 28 -4.93 3.75 -13.30
N SER A 29 -5.98 4.06 -12.53
CA SER A 29 -7.31 3.51 -12.75
C SER A 29 -7.88 3.89 -14.11
N ARG A 30 -7.57 5.10 -14.60
CA ARG A 30 -7.94 5.53 -15.96
C ARG A 30 -7.12 4.79 -17.01
N LEU A 31 -5.82 4.59 -16.79
CA LEU A 31 -4.94 3.82 -17.67
C LEU A 31 -5.41 2.36 -17.80
N PHE A 32 -5.75 1.70 -16.70
CA PHE A 32 -6.20 0.31 -16.72
C PHE A 32 -7.57 0.10 -17.38
N ARG A 33 -8.32 1.15 -17.73
CA ARG A 33 -9.54 1.02 -18.55
C ARG A 33 -9.26 0.52 -19.97
N VAL A 34 -8.02 0.62 -20.44
CA VAL A 34 -7.59 0.05 -21.73
C VAL A 34 -7.64 -1.48 -21.71
N LEU A 35 -7.56 -2.10 -20.53
CA LEU A 35 -7.63 -3.55 -20.39
C LEU A 35 -9.10 -4.03 -20.48
N PRO A 36 -9.42 -4.98 -21.39
CA PRO A 36 -10.79 -5.44 -21.60
C PRO A 36 -11.30 -6.37 -20.49
N ILE A 37 -10.40 -6.93 -19.67
CA ILE A 37 -10.73 -7.92 -18.64
C ILE A 37 -10.94 -7.22 -17.30
N TYR A 38 -12.19 -7.18 -16.81
CA TYR A 38 -12.56 -6.57 -15.54
C TYR A 38 -11.74 -7.09 -14.34
N GLY A 39 -11.54 -8.41 -14.27
CA GLY A 39 -10.80 -9.03 -13.17
C GLY A 39 -9.33 -8.60 -13.14
N LEU A 40 -8.68 -8.53 -14.29
CA LEU A 40 -7.29 -8.03 -14.37
C LEU A 40 -7.20 -6.57 -13.96
N ARG A 41 -8.15 -5.73 -14.40
CA ARG A 41 -8.20 -4.31 -14.03
C ARG A 41 -8.27 -4.12 -12.51
N THR A 42 -9.19 -4.81 -11.86
CA THR A 42 -9.40 -4.71 -10.41
C THR A 42 -8.24 -5.34 -9.62
N LEU A 43 -7.61 -6.40 -10.14
CA LEU A 43 -6.42 -6.99 -9.54
C LEU A 43 -5.26 -5.99 -9.54
N LEU A 44 -4.99 -5.33 -10.66
CA LEU A 44 -3.94 -4.30 -10.74
C LEU A 44 -4.21 -3.14 -9.78
N GLN A 45 -5.47 -2.71 -9.64
CA GLN A 45 -5.84 -1.71 -8.65
C GLN A 45 -5.59 -2.20 -7.21
N ALA A 46 -5.95 -3.45 -6.91
CA ALA A 46 -5.67 -4.05 -5.61
C ALA A 46 -4.16 -4.10 -5.30
N VAL A 47 -3.33 -4.46 -6.29
CA VAL A 47 -1.87 -4.44 -6.15
C VAL A 47 -1.36 -3.04 -5.82
N LEU A 48 -1.85 -1.99 -6.50
CA LEU A 48 -1.46 -0.61 -6.18
C LEU A 48 -1.80 -0.22 -4.74
N VAL A 49 -2.98 -0.61 -4.26
CA VAL A 49 -3.41 -0.35 -2.88
C VAL A 49 -2.47 -1.06 -1.91
N VAL A 50 -2.22 -2.35 -2.09
CA VAL A 50 -1.36 -3.12 -1.19
C VAL A 50 0.05 -2.55 -1.17
N VAL A 51 0.67 -2.37 -2.32
CA VAL A 51 2.08 -1.95 -2.40
C VAL A 51 2.27 -0.56 -1.80
N LEU A 52 1.38 0.39 -2.10
CA LEU A 52 1.58 1.79 -1.71
C LEU A 52 1.00 2.12 -0.34
N LEU A 53 -0.11 1.50 0.08
CA LEU A 53 -0.79 1.87 1.32
C LEU A 53 -0.53 0.94 2.50
N THR A 54 0.15 -0.21 2.31
CA THR A 54 0.50 -1.06 3.46
C THR A 54 1.54 -0.34 4.32
N PRO A 55 1.24 -0.04 5.59
CA PRO A 55 2.18 0.63 6.45
C PRO A 55 2.96 -0.40 7.31
N VAL A 56 4.14 -0.02 7.77
CA VAL A 56 4.95 -0.76 8.73
C VAL A 56 5.49 0.21 9.78
N GLU A 57 5.60 -0.22 11.03
CA GLU A 57 6.20 0.60 12.08
C GLU A 57 7.72 0.69 11.89
N SER A 58 8.26 1.90 12.02
CA SER A 58 9.70 2.17 12.01
C SER A 58 10.35 1.62 13.28
N ILE A 59 11.56 1.06 13.16
CA ILE A 59 12.37 0.64 14.31
C ILE A 59 13.02 1.82 15.04
N ASP A 60 13.26 2.92 14.34
CA ASP A 60 13.97 4.08 14.88
C ASP A 60 13.09 4.90 15.81
N VAL A 61 11.79 4.95 15.50
CA VAL A 61 10.80 5.75 16.21
C VAL A 61 9.52 4.96 16.42
N SER A 62 9.30 4.50 17.65
CA SER A 62 8.08 3.77 18.00
C SER A 62 6.83 4.61 17.77
N GLY A 63 5.80 3.97 17.22
CA GLY A 63 4.53 4.59 16.85
C GLY A 63 4.56 5.35 15.52
N TRP A 64 5.71 5.46 14.86
CA TRP A 64 5.80 6.05 13.52
C TRP A 64 5.65 4.97 12.46
N TRP A 65 4.66 5.15 11.60
CA TRP A 65 4.37 4.25 10.50
C TRP A 65 4.91 4.82 9.20
N VAL A 66 5.46 3.96 8.37
CA VAL A 66 6.06 4.31 7.07
C VAL A 66 5.48 3.37 6.00
N PRO A 67 5.30 3.79 4.74
CA PRO A 67 4.93 2.87 3.68
C PRO A 67 5.91 1.70 3.58
N ALA A 68 5.40 0.47 3.66
CA ALA A 68 6.21 -0.74 3.78
C ALA A 68 7.12 -0.98 2.58
N TRP A 69 6.68 -0.63 1.37
CA TRP A 69 7.52 -0.74 0.16
C TRP A 69 8.76 0.18 0.24
N LEU A 70 8.59 1.37 0.81
CA LEU A 70 9.66 2.37 0.91
C LEU A 70 10.64 1.98 1.99
N TYR A 71 10.13 1.66 3.19
CA TYR A 71 10.94 1.23 4.31
C TYR A 71 11.67 -0.08 3.99
N GLY A 72 10.94 -1.12 3.56
CA GLY A 72 11.54 -2.41 3.24
C GLY A 72 12.55 -2.35 2.10
N GLY A 73 12.30 -1.51 1.08
CA GLY A 73 13.22 -1.30 -0.03
C GLY A 73 14.48 -0.54 0.37
N TYR A 74 14.34 0.48 1.21
CA TYR A 74 15.47 1.24 1.76
C TYR A 74 16.36 0.35 2.63
N GLU A 75 15.76 -0.38 3.57
CA GLU A 75 16.49 -1.28 4.48
C GLU A 75 17.16 -2.45 3.75
N LEU A 76 16.52 -2.96 2.68
CA LEU A 76 17.13 -3.97 1.83
C LEU A 76 18.42 -3.48 1.18
N ILE A 77 18.46 -2.21 0.73
CA ILE A 77 19.65 -1.60 0.13
C ILE A 77 20.74 -1.38 1.19
N LEU A 78 20.35 -1.02 2.42
CA LEU A 78 21.28 -0.87 3.55
C LEU A 78 21.81 -2.19 4.09
N GLY A 79 21.17 -3.31 3.76
CA GLY A 79 21.55 -4.64 4.22
C GLY A 79 20.95 -5.04 5.56
N ASP A 80 19.96 -4.30 6.08
CA ASP A 80 19.21 -4.70 7.28
C ASP A 80 18.09 -5.68 6.89
N ALA A 81 18.41 -6.97 6.98
CA ALA A 81 17.50 -8.05 6.63
C ALA A 81 16.32 -8.19 7.59
N ASP A 82 16.47 -7.80 8.87
CA ASP A 82 15.42 -7.93 9.88
C ASP A 82 14.35 -6.87 9.68
N ALA A 83 14.79 -5.61 9.48
CA ALA A 83 13.90 -4.49 9.20
C ALA A 83 13.18 -4.68 7.86
N SER A 84 13.92 -5.07 6.81
CA SER A 84 13.34 -5.38 5.50
C SER A 84 12.36 -6.57 5.57
N GLY A 85 12.71 -7.61 6.33
CA GLY A 85 11.87 -8.79 6.54
C GLY A 85 10.51 -8.45 7.16
N LYS A 86 10.47 -7.57 8.16
CA LYS A 86 9.19 -7.10 8.75
C LYS A 86 8.31 -6.40 7.73
N ALA A 87 8.89 -5.53 6.91
CA ALA A 87 8.16 -4.80 5.87
C ALA A 87 7.58 -5.75 4.80
N ILE A 88 8.38 -6.71 4.34
CA ILE A 88 7.96 -7.74 3.38
C ILE A 88 6.86 -8.62 3.99
N MET A 89 6.97 -8.98 5.27
CA MET A 89 5.95 -9.77 5.95
C MET A 89 4.62 -9.01 6.03
N ASN A 90 4.64 -7.73 6.39
CA ASN A 90 3.43 -6.88 6.40
C ASN A 90 2.80 -6.79 5.00
N LEU A 91 3.61 -6.57 3.96
CA LEU A 91 3.16 -6.58 2.58
C LEU A 91 2.56 -7.93 2.17
N GLY A 92 3.16 -9.04 2.59
CA GLY A 92 2.67 -10.39 2.33
C GLY A 92 1.29 -10.62 2.96
N ILE A 93 1.13 -10.26 4.24
CA ILE A 93 -0.15 -10.38 4.95
C ILE A 93 -1.21 -9.48 4.29
N ALA A 94 -0.88 -8.22 4.01
CA ALA A 94 -1.79 -7.30 3.32
C ALA A 94 -2.18 -7.80 1.93
N THR A 95 -1.24 -8.41 1.20
CA THR A 95 -1.50 -9.05 -0.10
C THR A 95 -2.52 -10.17 0.04
N LEU A 96 -2.33 -11.09 1.00
CA LEU A 96 -3.25 -12.20 1.22
C LEU A 96 -4.67 -11.71 1.57
N VAL A 97 -4.77 -10.74 2.48
CA VAL A 97 -6.06 -10.15 2.86
C VAL A 97 -6.72 -9.48 1.67
N MET A 98 -5.98 -8.68 0.89
CA MET A 98 -6.53 -8.00 -0.27
C MET A 98 -6.92 -8.97 -1.39
N LEU A 99 -6.18 -10.05 -1.59
CA LEU A 99 -6.54 -11.12 -2.53
C LEU A 99 -7.88 -11.75 -2.14
N LEU A 100 -8.12 -12.01 -0.86
CA LEU A 100 -9.42 -12.51 -0.38
C LEU A 100 -10.55 -11.51 -0.68
N VAL A 101 -10.33 -10.22 -0.38
CA VAL A 101 -11.30 -9.16 -0.67
C VAL A 101 -11.59 -9.08 -2.17
N TRP A 102 -10.56 -9.14 -3.00
CA TRP A 102 -10.69 -9.11 -4.46
C TRP A 102 -11.45 -10.33 -4.99
N LEU A 103 -11.18 -11.53 -4.48
CA LEU A 103 -11.93 -12.73 -4.83
C LEU A 103 -13.43 -12.59 -4.49
N LEU A 104 -13.74 -12.03 -3.32
CA LEU A 104 -15.13 -11.76 -2.92
C LEU A 104 -15.81 -10.73 -3.84
N ASP A 105 -15.10 -9.68 -4.27
CA ASP A 105 -15.62 -8.72 -5.25
C ASP A 105 -15.94 -9.39 -6.59
N LEU A 106 -15.07 -10.27 -7.08
CA LEU A 106 -15.32 -11.02 -8.32
C LEU A 106 -16.56 -11.91 -8.22
N VAL A 107 -16.73 -12.62 -7.11
CA VAL A 107 -17.91 -13.46 -6.87
C VAL A 107 -19.17 -12.59 -6.85
N ARG A 108 -19.16 -11.48 -6.09
CA ARG A 108 -20.27 -10.53 -6.04
C ARG A 108 -20.63 -9.99 -7.43
N TYR A 109 -19.63 -9.57 -8.21
CA TYR A 109 -19.84 -9.03 -9.55
C TYR A 109 -20.55 -10.06 -10.46
N ARG A 110 -20.14 -11.33 -10.38
CA ARG A 110 -20.75 -12.42 -11.16
C ARG A 110 -22.18 -12.76 -10.72
N LEU A 111 -22.48 -12.67 -9.42
CA LEU A 111 -23.82 -12.99 -8.90
C LEU A 111 -24.84 -11.88 -9.17
N VAL A 112 -24.43 -10.61 -9.10
CA VAL A 112 -25.34 -9.45 -9.23
C VAL A 112 -25.63 -9.08 -10.69
N LYS A 113 -24.68 -9.28 -11.62
CA LYS A 113 -24.85 -8.95 -13.04
C LYS A 113 -25.34 -10.14 -13.90
N ARG A 114 -26.02 -11.11 -13.29
CA ARG A 114 -26.76 -12.13 -14.06
C ARG A 114 -28.03 -11.54 -14.66
#